data_AF-R7US57-F1
#
_entry.id   AF-R7US57-F1
#
_cell.length_a   1.000
_cell.length_b   1.000
_cell.length_c   1.000
_cell.angle_alpha   90.00
_cell.angle_beta   90.00
_cell.angle_gamma   90.00
#
_symmetry.space_group_name_H-M   'P 1'
#
loop_
_entity.id
_entity.type
_entity.pdbx_description
1 polymer ?
#
loop_
_entity_poly.entity_id
_entity_poly.type
_entity_poly.pdbx_seq_one_letter_code
_entity_poly.pdbx_strand_id
1 'polypeptide(L)'
;MPVLETRDDAFFLNGKKTLLLSGAVHYFRVVPEYWRDRLLKVKAAGLNCVETYVAWNAHEAVRGTFDFSGILDLRRFIQIAQDVGLYVLLRPGPYICSEWDFGGLPSWLLHDPEMKVRTSYPPYLEAVDAYLAKILPLVNDLQMSKGGPIIAVQLENEYGSYGDDLDYKLFLKNVSLTSPVLLDGQVMQDWEITPLEWKSDFLERVRQSNEWTPCTENAFQNRPVLYESSLVVDGDPRDTFVQLKGWGKGFVIVNGFNIGRYWDLGPQETLYLPGPLLKKGNNEIFIFEYHEANPSRSVSFVAEPFLGEPRLHTTYIPFYGRMFITALKTALWFGPWVWRLLRLFVK
;
A
#
# COMPACT_ATOMS: atom_id res chain seq x y z
N MET A 1 -2.59 25.43 18.79
CA MET A 1 -3.64 24.97 17.86
C MET A 1 -2.97 24.07 16.82
N PRO A 2 -3.58 22.93 16.45
CA PRO A 2 -3.05 22.08 15.39
C PRO A 2 -2.95 22.87 14.09
N VAL A 3 -1.82 22.72 13.38
CA VAL A 3 -1.56 23.47 12.14
C VAL A 3 -2.36 22.91 10.97
N LEU A 4 -2.50 21.58 10.92
CA LEU A 4 -3.34 20.87 9.98
C LEU A 4 -4.47 20.21 10.75
N GLU A 5 -5.70 20.50 10.36
CA GLU A 5 -6.92 19.94 10.95
C GLU A 5 -7.78 19.31 9.86
N THR A 6 -8.52 18.28 10.24
CA THR A 6 -9.61 17.72 9.43
C THR A 6 -10.93 18.15 10.06
N ARG A 7 -11.80 18.77 9.29
CA ARG A 7 -13.18 19.10 9.71
C ARG A 7 -14.11 18.67 8.59
N ASP A 8 -15.11 17.86 8.92
CA ASP A 8 -15.97 17.19 7.94
C ASP A 8 -15.10 16.43 6.91
N ASP A 9 -15.24 16.77 5.63
CA ASP A 9 -14.50 16.18 4.50
C ASP A 9 -13.38 17.09 3.95
N ALA A 10 -12.80 17.97 4.78
CA ALA A 10 -11.78 18.91 4.31
C ALA A 10 -10.61 19.10 5.28
N PHE A 11 -9.44 19.36 4.69
CA PHE A 11 -8.27 19.82 5.42
C PHE A 11 -8.28 21.33 5.61
N PHE A 12 -7.89 21.77 6.80
CA PHE A 12 -7.68 23.16 7.15
C PHE A 12 -6.24 23.34 7.59
N LEU A 13 -5.48 24.12 6.83
CA LEU A 13 -4.10 24.48 7.16
C LEU A 13 -4.09 25.91 7.69
N ASN A 14 -3.66 26.10 8.95
CA ASN A 14 -3.76 27.36 9.69
C ASN A 14 -5.18 27.97 9.64
N GLY A 15 -6.20 27.12 9.84
CA GLY A 15 -7.61 27.54 9.81
C GLY A 15 -8.17 27.86 8.41
N LYS A 16 -7.38 27.73 7.34
CA LYS A 16 -7.83 27.92 5.96
C LYS A 16 -8.08 26.59 5.28
N LYS A 17 -9.30 26.40 4.75
CA LYS A 17 -9.64 25.24 3.92
C LYS A 17 -8.63 25.10 2.77
N THR A 18 -7.96 23.97 2.71
CA THR A 18 -6.81 23.72 1.82
C THR A 18 -6.93 22.34 1.21
N LEU A 19 -6.88 22.24 -0.12
CA LEU A 19 -6.72 20.96 -0.81
C LEU A 19 -5.23 20.58 -0.79
N LEU A 20 -4.90 19.38 -0.29
CA LEU A 20 -3.54 18.87 -0.31
C LEU A 20 -3.31 18.06 -1.58
N LEU A 21 -2.37 18.51 -2.42
CA LEU A 21 -1.94 17.84 -3.63
C LEU A 21 -0.47 17.47 -3.46
N SER A 22 -0.20 16.18 -3.24
CA SER A 22 1.13 15.64 -2.93
C SER A 22 1.69 14.83 -4.08
N GLY A 23 3.03 14.83 -4.20
CA GLY A 23 3.77 13.92 -5.06
C GLY A 23 4.92 13.30 -4.27
N ALA A 24 5.14 11.99 -4.44
CA ALA A 24 6.21 11.29 -3.74
C ALA A 24 7.57 11.53 -4.40
N VAL A 25 8.54 11.99 -3.62
CA VAL A 25 9.95 12.10 -4.02
C VAL A 25 10.82 11.53 -2.92
N HIS A 26 11.40 10.35 -3.17
CA HIS A 26 12.29 9.70 -2.22
C HIS A 26 13.69 10.30 -2.36
N TYR A 27 14.12 11.12 -1.41
CA TYR A 27 15.41 11.81 -1.48
C TYR A 27 16.58 10.82 -1.63
N PHE A 28 16.48 9.61 -1.04
CA PHE A 28 17.47 8.53 -1.14
C PHE A 28 17.52 7.84 -2.52
N ARG A 29 16.68 8.25 -3.49
CA ARG A 29 16.71 7.78 -4.90
C ARG A 29 17.16 8.87 -5.88
N VAL A 30 17.47 10.07 -5.38
CA VAL A 30 17.85 11.22 -6.21
C VAL A 30 19.12 11.81 -5.62
N VAL A 31 20.15 12.03 -6.45
CA VAL A 31 21.38 12.67 -5.97
C VAL A 31 21.10 14.10 -5.48
N PRO A 32 21.78 14.59 -4.41
CA PRO A 32 21.45 15.86 -3.75
C PRO A 32 21.45 17.08 -4.67
N GLU A 33 22.31 17.10 -5.68
CA GLU A 33 22.45 18.17 -6.67
C GLU A 33 21.14 18.39 -7.46
N TYR A 34 20.29 17.37 -7.54
CA TYR A 34 19.03 17.42 -8.25
C TYR A 34 17.79 17.54 -7.38
N TRP A 35 17.88 17.49 -6.05
CA TRP A 35 16.71 17.63 -5.19
C TRP A 35 15.90 18.90 -5.47
N ARG A 36 16.56 20.06 -5.57
CA ARG A 36 15.89 21.33 -5.88
C ARG A 36 15.21 21.29 -7.24
N ASP A 37 15.88 20.75 -8.26
CA ASP A 37 15.29 20.60 -9.60
C ASP A 37 14.03 19.72 -9.58
N ARG A 38 14.07 18.58 -8.88
CA ARG A 38 12.91 17.68 -8.80
C ARG A 38 11.74 18.32 -8.05
N LEU A 39 12.03 19.01 -6.95
CA LEU A 39 11.03 19.72 -6.14
C LEU A 39 10.42 20.92 -6.90
N LEU A 40 11.21 21.64 -7.69
CA LEU A 40 10.68 22.69 -8.57
C LEU A 40 9.72 22.12 -9.62
N LYS A 41 10.00 20.91 -10.15
CA LYS A 41 9.09 20.22 -11.09
C LYS A 41 7.81 19.75 -10.41
N VAL A 42 7.88 19.23 -9.18
CA VAL A 42 6.71 18.93 -8.34
C VAL A 42 5.85 20.19 -8.17
N LYS A 43 6.47 21.31 -7.80
CA LYS A 43 5.78 22.59 -7.66
C LYS A 43 5.16 23.08 -8.96
N ALA A 44 5.89 22.99 -10.07
CA ALA A 44 5.43 23.40 -11.40
C ALA A 44 4.28 22.53 -11.93
N ALA A 45 4.18 21.27 -11.49
CA ALA A 45 3.03 20.39 -11.78
C ALA A 45 1.75 20.80 -11.03
N GLY A 46 1.80 21.84 -10.18
CA GLY A 46 0.65 22.34 -9.42
C GLY A 46 0.51 21.72 -8.03
N LEU A 47 1.44 20.86 -7.62
CA LEU A 47 1.44 20.25 -6.30
C LEU A 47 1.86 21.27 -5.23
N ASN A 48 1.24 21.19 -4.06
CA ASN A 48 1.57 22.04 -2.92
C ASN A 48 2.25 21.28 -1.78
N CYS A 49 2.28 19.95 -1.86
CA CYS A 49 2.96 19.07 -0.93
C CYS A 49 3.97 18.19 -1.68
N VAL A 50 5.01 17.77 -0.97
CA VAL A 50 5.85 16.62 -1.32
C VAL A 50 5.78 15.62 -0.18
N GLU A 51 5.73 14.33 -0.51
CA GLU A 51 5.88 13.26 0.47
C GLU A 51 7.21 12.54 0.27
N THR A 52 7.81 12.12 1.38
CA THR A 52 9.01 11.28 1.35
C THR A 52 9.00 10.26 2.49
N TYR A 53 9.46 9.06 2.17
CA TYR A 53 9.86 8.07 3.16
C TYR A 53 11.24 8.41 3.75
N VAL A 54 11.56 7.77 4.88
CA VAL A 54 12.90 7.69 5.47
C VAL A 54 13.33 6.24 5.48
N ALA A 55 14.39 5.89 4.76
CA ALA A 55 14.88 4.53 4.66
C ALA A 55 15.81 4.21 5.85
N TRP A 56 15.29 3.55 6.88
CA TRP A 56 16.06 3.24 8.11
C TRP A 56 17.37 2.53 7.80
N ASN A 57 17.34 1.46 7.01
CA ASN A 57 18.54 0.70 6.63
C ASN A 57 19.62 1.51 5.91
N ALA A 58 19.25 2.57 5.19
CA ALA A 58 20.21 3.45 4.55
C ALA A 58 20.89 4.35 5.59
N HIS A 59 20.12 4.87 6.54
CA HIS A 59 20.65 5.70 7.62
C HIS A 59 21.44 4.91 8.67
N GLU A 60 21.10 3.65 8.92
CA GLU A 60 21.73 2.81 9.95
C GLU A 60 22.14 1.46 9.37
N ALA A 61 22.97 1.48 8.33
CA ALA A 61 23.45 0.27 7.65
C ALA A 61 24.19 -0.68 8.60
N VAL A 62 24.85 -0.13 9.62
CA VAL A 62 25.46 -0.87 10.73
C VAL A 62 24.81 -0.41 12.02
N ARG A 63 24.35 -1.35 12.85
CA ARG A 63 23.67 -1.08 14.12
C ARG A 63 24.47 -0.06 14.96
N GLY A 64 23.81 1.02 15.37
CA GLY A 64 24.36 2.12 16.15
C GLY A 64 25.15 3.17 15.36
N THR A 65 25.42 2.96 14.08
CA THR A 65 26.18 3.89 13.23
C THR A 65 25.26 4.57 12.24
N PHE A 66 25.02 5.87 12.46
CA PHE A 66 24.09 6.65 11.64
C PHE A 66 24.81 7.56 10.63
N ASP A 67 24.29 7.63 9.41
CA ASP A 67 24.68 8.59 8.39
C ASP A 67 23.51 9.50 8.00
N PHE A 68 23.76 10.81 8.09
CA PHE A 68 22.82 11.89 7.74
C PHE A 68 23.45 12.87 6.76
N SER A 69 24.48 12.45 6.03
CA SER A 69 25.24 13.28 5.10
C SER A 69 24.96 12.90 3.65
N GLY A 70 25.38 13.75 2.71
CA GLY A 70 25.28 13.47 1.28
C GLY A 70 23.84 13.16 0.84
N ILE A 71 23.62 12.00 0.22
CA ILE A 71 22.29 11.55 -0.22
C ILE A 71 21.35 11.20 0.95
N LEU A 72 21.89 11.06 2.17
CA LEU A 72 21.14 10.77 3.38
C LEU A 72 20.87 12.02 4.22
N ASP A 73 21.13 13.22 3.69
CA ASP A 73 20.80 14.48 4.37
C ASP A 73 19.30 14.82 4.25
N LEU A 74 18.49 14.09 5.01
CA LEU A 74 17.04 14.26 5.11
C LEU A 74 16.66 15.72 5.46
N ARG A 75 17.40 16.33 6.40
CA ARG A 75 17.13 17.68 6.88
C ARG A 75 17.26 18.68 5.73
N ARG A 76 18.37 18.62 4.98
CA ARG A 76 18.59 19.49 3.83
C ARG A 76 17.54 19.29 2.74
N PHE A 77 17.13 18.06 2.46
CA PHE A 77 16.03 17.80 1.52
C PHE A 77 14.73 18.52 1.93
N ILE A 78 14.34 18.43 3.20
CA ILE A 78 13.14 19.09 3.74
C ILE A 78 13.28 20.61 3.69
N GLN A 79 14.46 21.15 4.00
CA GLN A 79 14.73 22.59 3.89
C GLN A 79 14.63 23.09 2.44
N ILE A 80 15.12 22.32 1.46
CA ILE A 80 14.94 22.65 0.05
C ILE A 80 13.45 22.64 -0.34
N ALA A 81 12.66 21.70 0.18
CA ALA A 81 11.22 21.69 -0.04
C ALA A 81 10.54 22.95 0.53
N GLN A 82 10.95 23.40 1.72
CA GLN A 82 10.52 24.67 2.31
C GLN A 82 10.88 25.86 1.41
N ASP A 83 12.13 25.95 0.94
CA ASP A 83 12.60 27.03 0.06
C ASP A 83 11.83 27.09 -1.27
N VAL A 84 11.41 25.93 -1.79
CA VAL A 84 10.59 25.83 -3.01
C VAL A 84 9.12 26.20 -2.74
N GLY A 85 8.71 26.26 -1.46
CA GLY A 85 7.34 26.56 -1.05
C GLY A 85 6.42 25.35 -1.16
N LEU A 86 6.93 24.15 -0.83
CA LEU A 86 6.17 22.92 -0.68
C LEU A 86 6.01 22.59 0.81
N TYR A 87 4.81 22.13 1.19
CA TYR A 87 4.62 21.44 2.46
C TYR A 87 5.19 20.02 2.37
N VAL A 88 5.49 19.42 3.52
CA VAL A 88 6.06 18.07 3.61
C VAL A 88 5.12 17.14 4.38
N LEU A 89 4.84 15.98 3.78
CA LEU A 89 4.23 14.82 4.43
C LEU A 89 5.35 13.80 4.71
N LEU A 90 5.79 13.71 5.96
CA LEU A 90 6.94 12.88 6.33
C LEU A 90 6.47 11.45 6.67
N ARG A 91 7.15 10.43 6.14
CA ARG A 91 6.83 9.02 6.40
C ARG A 91 8.07 8.31 6.97
N PRO A 92 8.38 8.48 8.28
CA PRO A 92 9.63 8.03 8.87
C PRO A 92 9.75 6.50 9.04
N GLY A 93 8.70 5.73 8.78
CA GLY A 93 8.70 4.28 8.93
C GLY A 93 8.19 3.83 10.30
N PRO A 94 8.79 2.79 10.93
CA PRO A 94 10.09 2.18 10.62
C PRO A 94 10.12 1.31 9.36
N TYR A 95 8.98 0.71 9.00
CA TYR A 95 8.80 0.00 7.73
C TYR A 95 8.17 0.96 6.70
N ILE A 96 8.69 0.95 5.47
CA ILE A 96 8.25 1.86 4.39
C ILE A 96 7.79 1.15 3.13
N CYS A 97 7.95 -0.18 3.02
CA CYS A 97 7.75 -0.92 1.77
C CYS A 97 8.60 -0.33 0.63
N SER A 98 7.98 0.50 -0.23
CA SER A 98 8.62 1.37 -1.21
C SER A 98 9.38 0.65 -2.33
N GLU A 99 9.24 -0.68 -2.48
CA GLU A 99 10.14 -1.50 -3.32
C GLU A 99 11.62 -1.20 -2.99
N TRP A 100 11.91 -1.02 -1.70
CA TRP A 100 13.24 -0.79 -1.16
C TRP A 100 13.71 -2.01 -0.37
N ASP A 101 15.03 -2.21 -0.31
CA ASP A 101 15.62 -3.38 0.34
C ASP A 101 15.06 -3.57 1.75
N PHE A 102 14.61 -4.80 2.02
CA PHE A 102 13.91 -5.23 3.22
C PHE A 102 12.83 -4.24 3.74
N GLY A 103 12.15 -3.53 2.83
CA GLY A 103 11.11 -2.55 3.16
C GLY A 103 11.62 -1.37 3.99
N GLY A 104 12.91 -1.04 3.88
CA GLY A 104 13.58 -0.02 4.69
C GLY A 104 14.12 -0.51 6.02
N LEU A 105 13.83 -1.74 6.45
CA LEU A 105 14.34 -2.29 7.70
C LEU A 105 15.81 -2.72 7.54
N PRO A 106 16.68 -2.49 8.53
CA PRO A 106 18.06 -2.91 8.44
C PRO A 106 18.21 -4.43 8.56
N SER A 107 19.07 -5.01 7.72
CA SER A 107 19.32 -6.46 7.69
C SER A 107 19.92 -7.00 8.99
N TRP A 108 20.62 -6.18 9.78
CA TRP A 108 21.17 -6.59 11.08
C TRP A 108 20.10 -6.95 12.12
N LEU A 109 18.82 -6.58 11.90
CA LEU A 109 17.71 -7.11 12.71
C LEU A 109 17.63 -8.64 12.61
N LEU A 110 17.99 -9.21 11.47
CA LEU A 110 17.96 -10.64 11.20
C LEU A 110 19.14 -11.41 11.83
N HIS A 111 20.04 -10.73 12.54
CA HIS A 111 21.04 -11.41 13.37
C HIS A 111 20.40 -12.09 14.58
N ASP A 112 19.23 -11.60 15.02
CA ASP A 112 18.37 -12.29 15.97
C ASP A 112 17.53 -13.33 15.21
N PRO A 113 17.74 -14.65 15.45
CA PRO A 113 17.01 -15.69 14.75
C PRO A 113 15.51 -15.73 15.10
N GLU A 114 15.09 -15.12 16.21
CA GLU A 114 13.71 -15.08 16.67
C GLU A 114 13.00 -13.76 16.28
N MET A 115 13.65 -12.93 15.46
CA MET A 115 13.17 -11.61 15.10
C MET A 115 11.77 -11.64 14.45
N LYS A 116 10.85 -10.88 15.05
CA LYS A 116 9.50 -10.63 14.51
C LYS A 116 9.34 -9.15 14.19
N VAL A 117 9.76 -8.77 13.00
CA VAL A 117 9.61 -7.39 12.53
C VAL A 117 8.15 -6.97 12.47
N ARG A 118 7.91 -5.66 12.66
CA ARG A 118 6.57 -5.05 12.60
C ARG A 118 5.58 -5.68 13.59
N THR A 119 6.06 -6.02 14.79
CA THR A 119 5.24 -6.55 15.89
C THR A 119 5.66 -5.91 17.21
N SER A 120 4.97 -6.25 18.29
CA SER A 120 5.31 -5.91 19.67
C SER A 120 6.51 -6.69 20.25
N TYR A 121 7.25 -7.44 19.42
CA TYR A 121 8.45 -8.17 19.86
C TYR A 121 9.50 -7.22 20.47
N PRO A 122 9.88 -7.38 21.76
CA PRO A 122 10.64 -6.35 22.47
C PRO A 122 11.98 -5.95 21.81
N PRO A 123 12.82 -6.89 21.30
CA PRO A 123 14.04 -6.52 20.59
C PRO A 123 13.80 -5.68 19.33
N TYR A 124 12.67 -5.89 18.63
CA TYR A 124 12.28 -5.06 17.50
C TYR A 124 11.84 -3.66 17.96
N LEU A 125 11.02 -3.57 19.02
CA LEU A 125 10.60 -2.29 19.59
C LEU A 125 11.78 -1.45 20.07
N GLU A 126 12.76 -2.06 20.75
CA GLU A 126 13.98 -1.38 21.20
C GLU A 126 14.77 -0.80 20.01
N ALA A 127 14.90 -1.56 18.93
CA ALA A 127 15.57 -1.10 17.71
C ALA A 127 14.82 0.06 17.05
N VAL A 128 13.48 -0.01 16.98
CA VAL A 128 12.63 1.07 16.43
C VAL A 128 12.73 2.33 17.28
N ASP A 129 12.70 2.22 18.60
CA ASP A 129 12.86 3.36 19.52
C ASP A 129 14.20 4.06 19.30
N ALA A 130 15.29 3.28 19.26
CA ALA A 130 16.64 3.79 19.02
C ALA A 130 16.75 4.51 17.67
N TYR A 131 16.13 3.98 16.61
CA TYR A 131 16.07 4.59 15.29
C TYR A 131 15.31 5.92 15.30
N LEU A 132 14.07 5.93 15.80
CA LEU A 132 13.23 7.13 15.83
C LEU A 132 13.82 8.22 16.73
N ALA A 133 14.49 7.85 17.82
CA ALA A 133 15.23 8.75 18.70
C ALA A 133 16.41 9.45 17.98
N LYS A 134 16.87 8.94 16.83
CA LYS A 134 17.87 9.61 15.98
C LYS A 134 17.23 10.42 14.85
N ILE A 135 16.16 9.91 14.22
CA ILE A 135 15.51 10.58 13.09
C ILE A 135 14.70 11.80 13.51
N LEU A 136 13.83 11.66 14.50
CA LEU A 136 12.86 12.70 14.83
C LEU A 136 13.52 14.02 15.29
N PRO A 137 14.60 14.01 16.09
CA PRO A 137 15.29 15.25 16.45
C PRO A 137 15.86 16.04 15.26
N LEU A 138 16.21 15.39 14.15
CA LEU A 138 16.77 16.07 12.95
C LEU A 138 15.76 16.99 12.27
N VAL A 139 14.48 16.75 12.47
CA VAL A 139 13.37 17.40 11.75
C VAL A 139 12.34 18.00 12.70
N ASN A 140 12.55 17.90 14.01
CA ASN A 140 11.59 18.31 15.04
C ASN A 140 11.26 19.81 14.98
N ASP A 141 12.23 20.66 14.64
CA ASP A 141 12.08 22.10 14.44
C ASP A 141 11.54 22.46 13.05
N LEU A 142 11.54 21.51 12.11
CA LEU A 142 10.96 21.66 10.77
C LEU A 142 9.46 21.35 10.71
N GLN A 143 8.84 21.09 11.86
CA GLN A 143 7.38 21.05 12.00
C GLN A 143 6.79 22.43 11.72
N MET A 144 5.64 22.49 11.07
CA MET A 144 5.03 23.77 10.73
C MET A 144 4.51 24.56 11.93
N SER A 145 4.21 23.87 13.04
CA SER A 145 3.94 24.51 14.35
C SER A 145 5.14 25.29 14.90
N LYS A 146 6.34 25.04 14.36
CA LYS A 146 7.61 25.72 14.70
C LYS A 146 8.19 26.50 13.52
N GLY A 147 7.42 26.69 12.45
CA GLY A 147 7.81 27.48 11.27
C GLY A 147 8.47 26.70 10.13
N GLY A 148 8.53 25.37 10.19
CA GLY A 148 9.02 24.54 9.08
C GLY A 148 7.92 24.06 8.11
N PRO A 149 8.25 23.21 7.13
CA PRO A 149 7.30 22.78 6.10
C PRO A 149 6.51 21.50 6.44
N ILE A 150 6.86 20.76 7.50
CA ILE A 150 6.23 19.48 7.82
C ILE A 150 4.84 19.71 8.42
N ILE A 151 3.80 19.24 7.72
CA ILE A 151 2.39 19.41 8.13
C ILE A 151 1.74 18.12 8.62
N ALA A 152 2.29 16.96 8.26
CA ALA A 152 1.81 15.66 8.71
C ALA A 152 2.95 14.63 8.77
N VAL A 153 2.79 13.64 9.63
CA VAL A 153 3.69 12.50 9.77
C VAL A 153 2.88 11.21 9.72
N GLN A 154 3.26 10.26 8.88
CA GLN A 154 2.65 8.93 8.87
C GLN A 154 3.37 8.01 9.86
N LEU A 155 2.61 7.27 10.65
CA LEU A 155 3.14 6.20 11.51
C LEU A 155 3.01 4.86 10.78
N GLU A 156 4.10 4.08 10.73
CA GLU A 156 4.12 2.79 10.00
C GLU A 156 3.84 2.97 8.50
N ASN A 157 3.53 1.88 7.80
CA ASN A 157 3.09 1.84 6.41
C ASN A 157 2.21 0.60 6.13
N GLU A 158 0.92 0.85 5.85
CA GLU A 158 -0.05 -0.18 5.40
C GLU A 158 -0.16 -1.38 6.35
N TYR A 159 -0.10 -1.12 7.66
CA TYR A 159 -0.04 -2.18 8.68
C TYR A 159 -1.18 -3.20 8.61
N GLY A 160 -2.39 -2.78 8.22
CA GLY A 160 -3.54 -3.67 8.05
C GLY A 160 -3.37 -4.75 6.97
N SER A 161 -2.36 -4.63 6.09
CA SER A 161 -1.99 -5.70 5.14
C SER A 161 -1.00 -6.72 5.73
N TYR A 162 -0.49 -6.47 6.94
CA TYR A 162 0.48 -7.32 7.63
C TYR A 162 -0.11 -7.98 8.88
N GLY A 163 -0.79 -7.20 9.74
CA GLY A 163 -1.34 -7.70 10.99
C GLY A 163 -2.17 -6.66 11.72
N ASP A 164 -2.53 -6.98 12.96
CA ASP A 164 -3.37 -6.13 13.82
C ASP A 164 -2.87 -6.06 15.27
N ASP A 165 -1.54 -6.07 15.46
CA ASP A 165 -0.91 -5.88 16.76
C ASP A 165 -1.18 -4.46 17.30
N LEU A 166 -2.08 -4.35 18.28
CA LEU A 166 -2.47 -3.08 18.90
C LEU A 166 -1.32 -2.48 19.71
N ASP A 167 -0.57 -3.29 20.45
CA ASP A 167 0.53 -2.84 21.30
C ASP A 167 1.63 -2.20 20.48
N TYR A 168 1.95 -2.77 19.32
CA TYR A 168 2.89 -2.18 18.36
C TYR A 168 2.41 -0.82 17.83
N LYS A 169 1.13 -0.71 17.44
CA LYS A 169 0.55 0.56 16.96
C LYS A 169 0.59 1.65 18.05
N LEU A 170 0.26 1.29 19.29
CA LEU A 170 0.32 2.19 20.44
C LEU A 170 1.76 2.60 20.77
N PHE A 171 2.70 1.66 20.71
CA PHE A 171 4.11 1.95 20.87
C PHE A 171 4.59 3.00 19.85
N LEU A 172 4.32 2.80 18.55
CA LEU A 172 4.70 3.75 17.49
C LEU A 172 4.11 5.13 17.73
N LYS A 173 2.84 5.20 18.17
CA LYS A 173 2.19 6.47 18.56
C LYS A 173 2.97 7.17 19.67
N ASN A 174 3.39 6.44 20.70
CA ASN A 174 4.06 7.01 21.87
C ASN A 174 5.49 7.48 21.56
N VAL A 175 6.25 6.73 20.75
CA VAL A 175 7.64 7.10 20.43
C VAL A 175 7.73 8.16 19.32
N SER A 176 6.70 8.27 18.47
CA SER A 176 6.74 9.18 17.31
C SER A 176 6.13 10.56 17.55
N LEU A 177 5.32 10.72 18.60
CA LEU A 177 4.60 11.97 18.86
C LEU A 177 5.23 12.77 19.99
N THR A 178 5.62 14.01 19.69
CA THR A 178 5.92 15.02 20.73
C THR A 178 4.66 15.72 21.25
N SER A 179 3.47 15.37 20.75
CA SER A 179 2.18 15.98 21.11
C SER A 179 0.99 15.05 20.79
N PRO A 180 -0.12 15.10 21.56
CA PRO A 180 -1.29 14.24 21.35
C PRO A 180 -1.97 14.45 19.99
N VAL A 181 -2.55 13.38 19.43
CA VAL A 181 -3.45 13.46 18.26
C VAL A 181 -4.74 14.15 18.69
N LEU A 182 -5.18 15.15 17.92
CA LEU A 182 -6.40 15.90 18.19
C LEU A 182 -7.44 15.63 17.08
N LEU A 183 -8.68 15.32 17.46
CA LEU A 183 -9.85 15.40 16.58
C LEU A 183 -10.76 16.48 17.18
N ASP A 184 -11.14 17.47 16.39
CA ASP A 184 -11.93 18.64 16.84
C ASP A 184 -11.39 19.33 18.10
N GLY A 185 -10.05 19.37 18.22
CA GLY A 185 -9.37 19.98 19.37
C GLY A 185 -9.38 19.13 20.65
N GLN A 186 -9.99 17.94 20.64
CA GLN A 186 -9.94 17.00 21.75
C GLN A 186 -8.85 15.96 21.55
N VAL A 187 -8.14 15.64 22.63
CA VAL A 187 -7.13 14.57 22.62
C VAL A 187 -7.81 13.24 22.36
N MET A 188 -7.50 12.64 21.22
CA MET A 188 -7.95 11.30 20.84
C MET A 188 -7.19 10.26 21.68
N GLN A 189 -7.85 9.78 22.73
CA GLN A 189 -7.53 8.54 23.44
C GLN A 189 -8.50 7.45 22.96
N ASP A 190 -8.08 6.18 23.00
CA ASP A 190 -8.95 5.01 22.79
C ASP A 190 -9.79 5.03 21.50
N TRP A 191 -9.11 4.88 20.36
CA TRP A 191 -9.76 4.75 19.06
C TRP A 191 -9.84 3.28 18.65
N GLU A 192 -11.03 2.89 18.19
CA GLU A 192 -11.27 1.58 17.61
C GLU A 192 -11.08 1.68 16.09
N ILE A 193 -10.15 0.89 15.55
CA ILE A 193 -10.06 0.69 14.10
C ILE A 193 -11.02 -0.44 13.77
N THR A 194 -12.16 -0.10 13.17
CA THR A 194 -13.07 -1.12 12.65
C THR A 194 -12.70 -1.39 11.18
N PRO A 195 -12.06 -2.54 10.87
CA PRO A 195 -11.86 -2.91 9.48
C PRO A 195 -13.23 -3.17 8.82
N LEU A 196 -13.37 -2.80 7.55
CA LEU A 196 -14.44 -3.36 6.72
C LEU A 196 -14.11 -4.84 6.49
N GLU A 197 -14.65 -5.70 7.35
CA GLU A 197 -14.43 -7.13 7.27
C GLU A 197 -15.24 -7.70 6.12
N TRP A 198 -14.64 -7.93 4.95
CA TRP A 198 -15.27 -8.59 3.81
C TRP A 198 -15.45 -10.11 4.01
N LYS A 199 -15.93 -10.50 5.20
CA LYS A 199 -16.26 -11.86 5.63
C LYS A 199 -17.75 -12.14 5.43
N SER A 200 -18.14 -13.41 5.57
CA SER A 200 -19.51 -13.89 5.38
C SER A 200 -20.57 -13.03 6.06
N ASP A 201 -20.40 -12.70 7.35
CA ASP A 201 -21.43 -12.00 8.12
C ASP A 201 -21.65 -10.57 7.65
N PHE A 202 -20.58 -9.90 7.21
CA PHE A 202 -20.68 -8.57 6.61
C PHE A 202 -21.32 -8.64 5.22
N LEU A 203 -20.89 -9.60 4.40
CA LEU A 203 -21.47 -9.81 3.07
C LEU A 203 -22.96 -10.14 3.14
N GLU A 204 -23.41 -10.92 4.13
CA GLU A 204 -24.84 -11.18 4.37
C GLU A 204 -25.61 -9.89 4.71
N ARG A 205 -25.04 -9.03 5.57
CA ARG A 205 -25.67 -7.73 5.87
C ARG A 205 -25.73 -6.82 4.65
N VAL A 206 -24.67 -6.82 3.84
CA VAL A 206 -24.60 -6.08 2.58
C VAL A 206 -25.66 -6.58 1.59
N ARG A 207 -25.82 -7.90 1.43
CA ARG A 207 -26.88 -8.51 0.59
C ARG A 207 -28.28 -8.11 1.02
N GLN A 208 -28.53 -8.03 2.33
CA GLN A 208 -29.83 -7.72 2.91
C GLN A 208 -30.11 -6.21 3.03
N SER A 209 -29.15 -5.36 2.63
CA SER A 209 -29.29 -3.92 2.72
C SER A 209 -30.42 -3.40 1.83
N ASN A 210 -31.20 -2.44 2.33
CA ASN A 210 -32.20 -1.72 1.51
C ASN A 210 -31.61 -0.48 0.82
N GLU A 211 -30.29 -0.25 0.96
CA GLU A 211 -29.59 0.93 0.41
C GLU A 211 -29.11 0.73 -1.03
N TRP A 212 -29.39 -0.43 -1.65
CA TRP A 212 -29.04 -0.68 -3.04
C TRP A 212 -29.84 0.23 -3.96
N THR A 213 -29.14 0.90 -4.87
CA THR A 213 -29.74 1.79 -5.86
C THR A 213 -29.41 1.31 -7.27
N PRO A 214 -30.34 1.45 -8.24
CA PRO A 214 -30.06 1.12 -9.63
C PRO A 214 -28.85 1.89 -10.15
N CYS A 215 -28.02 1.19 -10.92
CA CYS A 215 -26.84 1.76 -11.54
C CYS A 215 -27.25 2.72 -12.66
N THR A 216 -27.41 4.00 -12.35
CA THR A 216 -27.78 5.05 -13.32
C THR A 216 -26.54 5.80 -13.80
N GLU A 217 -26.63 6.42 -14.99
CA GLU A 217 -25.48 7.04 -15.68
C GLU A 217 -24.72 8.08 -14.83
N ASN A 218 -25.41 8.78 -13.92
CA ASN A 218 -24.83 9.82 -13.05
C ASN A 218 -24.48 9.36 -11.62
N ALA A 219 -24.59 8.07 -11.33
CA ALA A 219 -24.44 7.57 -9.97
C ALA A 219 -22.95 7.42 -9.59
N PHE A 220 -22.56 8.13 -8.53
CA PHE A 220 -21.36 7.91 -7.71
C PHE A 220 -19.98 8.08 -8.40
N GLN A 221 -19.67 9.28 -8.88
CA GLN A 221 -18.31 9.63 -9.33
C GLN A 221 -17.38 10.01 -8.16
N ASN A 222 -16.08 9.74 -8.31
CA ASN A 222 -14.99 10.13 -7.39
C ASN A 222 -15.15 9.68 -5.93
N ARG A 223 -15.70 8.48 -5.70
CA ARG A 223 -15.77 7.87 -4.37
C ARG A 223 -15.79 6.35 -4.46
N PRO A 224 -15.45 5.63 -3.37
CA PRO A 224 -15.59 4.20 -3.34
C PRO A 224 -17.06 3.75 -3.50
N VAL A 225 -17.30 2.76 -4.35
CA VAL A 225 -18.62 2.22 -4.66
C VAL A 225 -18.56 0.70 -4.67
N LEU A 226 -19.55 0.09 -4.04
CA LEU A 226 -19.81 -1.34 -4.17
C LEU A 226 -20.83 -1.56 -5.28
N TYR A 227 -20.45 -2.32 -6.29
CA TYR A 227 -21.32 -2.77 -7.37
C TYR A 227 -21.71 -4.23 -7.14
N GLU A 228 -22.96 -4.54 -7.43
CA GLU A 228 -23.49 -5.90 -7.49
C GLU A 228 -23.85 -6.25 -8.93
N SER A 229 -23.50 -7.46 -9.34
CA SER A 229 -23.91 -8.03 -10.62
C SER A 229 -24.03 -9.54 -10.50
N SER A 230 -24.54 -10.18 -11.56
CA SER A 230 -24.59 -11.62 -11.63
C SER A 230 -24.06 -12.18 -12.95
N LEU A 231 -23.45 -13.35 -12.86
CA LEU A 231 -22.99 -14.15 -13.99
C LEU A 231 -23.81 -15.43 -14.07
N VAL A 232 -24.53 -15.63 -15.18
CA VAL A 232 -25.25 -16.87 -15.45
C VAL A 232 -24.37 -17.84 -16.23
N VAL A 233 -24.20 -19.05 -15.72
CA VAL A 233 -23.40 -20.13 -16.33
C VAL A 233 -24.34 -21.24 -16.80
N ASP A 234 -24.54 -21.37 -18.12
CA ASP A 234 -25.50 -22.31 -18.71
C ASP A 234 -25.04 -23.79 -18.69
N GLY A 235 -23.75 -24.03 -18.46
CA GLY A 235 -23.11 -25.36 -18.51
C GLY A 235 -22.34 -25.72 -17.23
N ASP A 236 -21.43 -26.68 -17.37
CA ASP A 236 -20.49 -27.00 -16.29
C ASP A 236 -19.53 -25.82 -16.08
N PRO A 237 -19.36 -25.35 -14.83
CA PRO A 237 -18.43 -24.28 -14.53
C PRO A 237 -17.02 -24.59 -15.02
N ARG A 238 -16.37 -23.60 -15.64
CA ARG A 238 -14.98 -23.68 -16.10
C ARG A 238 -14.22 -22.48 -15.59
N ASP A 239 -12.90 -22.64 -15.52
CA ASP A 239 -12.00 -21.54 -15.26
C ASP A 239 -12.21 -20.44 -16.31
N THR A 240 -12.17 -19.19 -15.85
CA THR A 240 -12.35 -18.00 -16.67
C THR A 240 -11.54 -16.86 -16.05
N PHE A 241 -11.60 -15.69 -16.68
CA PHE A 241 -10.91 -14.51 -16.20
C PHE A 241 -11.85 -13.31 -16.21
N VAL A 242 -11.90 -12.59 -15.09
CA VAL A 242 -12.65 -11.35 -14.97
C VAL A 242 -11.84 -10.21 -15.57
N GLN A 243 -12.35 -9.60 -16.62
CA GLN A 243 -11.74 -8.45 -17.28
C GLN A 243 -12.47 -7.16 -16.86
N LEU A 244 -11.71 -6.27 -16.22
CA LEU A 244 -12.21 -5.02 -15.63
C LEU A 244 -11.75 -3.82 -16.46
N LYS A 245 -11.90 -3.92 -17.78
CA LYS A 245 -11.44 -2.86 -18.69
C LYS A 245 -12.16 -1.54 -18.39
N GLY A 246 -11.38 -0.49 -18.17
CA GLY A 246 -11.88 0.84 -17.85
C GLY A 246 -12.37 1.02 -16.41
N TRP A 247 -12.15 0.05 -15.53
CA TRP A 247 -12.28 0.22 -14.09
C TRP A 247 -10.94 0.69 -13.50
N GLY A 248 -10.98 1.50 -12.43
CA GLY A 248 -9.80 2.14 -11.88
C GLY A 248 -9.01 1.24 -10.93
N LYS A 249 -9.49 1.06 -9.69
CA LYS A 249 -8.79 0.29 -8.66
C LYS A 249 -9.78 -0.32 -7.68
N GLY A 250 -9.63 -1.60 -7.36
CA GLY A 250 -10.56 -2.23 -6.44
C GLY A 250 -10.27 -3.70 -6.19
N PHE A 251 -11.27 -4.45 -5.77
CA PHE A 251 -11.25 -5.91 -5.74
C PHE A 251 -12.60 -6.51 -6.11
N VAL A 252 -12.57 -7.79 -6.47
CA VAL A 252 -13.75 -8.55 -6.86
C VAL A 252 -14.01 -9.70 -5.90
N ILE A 253 -15.27 -9.92 -5.56
CA ILE A 253 -15.76 -11.06 -4.78
C ILE A 253 -16.74 -11.84 -5.66
N VAL A 254 -16.56 -13.16 -5.74
CA VAL A 254 -17.44 -14.07 -6.47
C VAL A 254 -18.01 -15.09 -5.50
N ASN A 255 -19.33 -15.17 -5.40
CA ASN A 255 -20.04 -16.08 -4.48
C ASN A 255 -19.49 -16.03 -3.04
N GLY A 256 -19.16 -14.83 -2.56
CA GLY A 256 -18.58 -14.61 -1.23
C GLY A 256 -17.07 -14.84 -1.10
N PHE A 257 -16.36 -15.22 -2.17
CA PHE A 257 -14.90 -15.40 -2.16
C PHE A 257 -14.19 -14.24 -2.85
N ASN A 258 -13.24 -13.58 -2.17
CA ASN A 258 -12.43 -12.51 -2.77
C ASN A 258 -11.41 -13.11 -3.75
N ILE A 259 -11.56 -12.82 -5.05
CA ILE A 259 -10.72 -13.38 -6.12
C ILE A 259 -9.50 -12.51 -6.44
N GLY A 260 -9.37 -11.34 -5.81
CA GLY A 260 -8.18 -10.49 -5.93
C GLY A 260 -8.46 -9.02 -6.22
N ARG A 261 -7.38 -8.24 -6.20
CA ARG A 261 -7.37 -6.80 -6.46
C ARG A 261 -7.02 -6.50 -7.91
N TYR A 262 -7.64 -5.47 -8.48
CA TYR A 262 -7.28 -4.92 -9.78
C TYR A 262 -6.82 -3.47 -9.64
N TRP A 263 -5.98 -3.04 -10.58
CA TRP A 263 -5.60 -1.65 -10.74
C TRP A 263 -5.19 -1.40 -12.19
N ASP A 264 -5.81 -0.42 -12.85
CA ASP A 264 -5.53 -0.01 -14.23
C ASP A 264 -4.08 0.42 -14.51
N LEU A 265 -3.30 0.73 -13.47
CA LEU A 265 -1.86 1.00 -13.59
C LEU A 265 -1.01 -0.26 -13.69
N GLY A 266 -1.51 -1.40 -13.20
CA GLY A 266 -0.78 -2.66 -13.18
C GLY A 266 -0.75 -3.33 -14.57
N PRO A 267 0.26 -4.16 -14.86
CA PRO A 267 0.27 -4.94 -16.10
C PRO A 267 -0.88 -5.96 -16.14
N GLN A 268 -1.38 -6.39 -14.98
CA GLN A 268 -2.47 -7.35 -14.90
C GLN A 268 -3.82 -6.70 -15.21
N GLU A 269 -4.43 -7.08 -16.34
CA GLU A 269 -5.73 -6.56 -16.76
C GLU A 269 -6.90 -7.53 -16.48
N THR A 270 -6.58 -8.77 -16.12
CA THR A 270 -7.57 -9.80 -15.79
C THR A 270 -7.30 -10.48 -14.46
N LEU A 271 -8.36 -10.80 -13.72
CA LEU A 271 -8.31 -11.63 -12.50
C LEU A 271 -8.72 -13.06 -12.84
N TYR A 272 -7.94 -14.03 -12.39
CA TYR A 272 -8.29 -15.44 -12.56
C TYR A 272 -9.51 -15.80 -11.70
N LEU A 273 -10.52 -16.40 -12.32
CA LEU A 273 -11.72 -16.90 -11.67
C LEU A 273 -11.79 -18.42 -11.86
N PRO A 274 -11.43 -19.21 -10.84
CA PRO A 274 -11.46 -20.67 -10.93
C PRO A 274 -12.91 -21.18 -11.00
N GLY A 275 -13.15 -22.14 -11.90
CA GLY A 275 -14.44 -22.79 -12.13
C GLY A 275 -15.08 -23.37 -10.86
N PRO A 276 -14.34 -23.94 -9.89
CA PRO A 276 -14.90 -24.37 -8.61
C PRO A 276 -15.56 -23.28 -7.75
N LEU A 277 -15.24 -22.00 -7.95
CA LEU A 277 -15.95 -20.89 -7.29
C LEU A 277 -17.29 -20.57 -7.97
N LEU A 278 -17.52 -21.10 -9.17
CA LEU A 278 -18.72 -20.90 -9.96
C LEU A 278 -19.67 -22.09 -9.80
N LYS A 279 -20.96 -21.81 -9.97
CA LYS A 279 -22.07 -22.77 -9.97
C LYS A 279 -22.77 -22.69 -11.32
N LYS A 280 -23.35 -23.80 -11.76
CA LYS A 280 -24.30 -23.78 -12.87
C LYS A 280 -25.50 -22.89 -12.49
N GLY A 281 -25.92 -22.00 -13.38
CA GLY A 281 -26.92 -20.98 -13.12
C GLY A 281 -26.30 -19.68 -12.59
N ASN A 282 -26.98 -19.02 -11.65
CA ASN A 282 -26.63 -17.67 -11.21
C ASN A 282 -25.44 -17.65 -10.23
N ASN A 283 -24.49 -16.75 -10.47
CA ASN A 283 -23.34 -16.49 -9.61
C ASN A 283 -23.30 -15.01 -9.24
N GLU A 284 -23.08 -14.73 -7.97
CA GLU A 284 -22.99 -13.36 -7.46
C GLU A 284 -21.60 -12.79 -7.70
N ILE A 285 -21.55 -11.55 -8.17
CA ILE A 285 -20.33 -10.77 -8.37
C ILE A 285 -20.48 -9.45 -7.61
N PHE A 286 -19.62 -9.24 -6.61
CA PHE A 286 -19.43 -7.92 -6.01
C PHE A 286 -18.11 -7.31 -6.47
N ILE A 287 -18.13 -6.01 -6.76
CA ILE A 287 -16.93 -5.26 -7.15
C ILE A 287 -16.89 -4.02 -6.27
N PHE A 288 -15.85 -3.92 -5.44
CA PHE A 288 -15.62 -2.71 -4.66
C PHE A 288 -14.57 -1.85 -5.38
N GLU A 289 -15.04 -0.82 -6.08
CA GLU A 289 -14.24 0.14 -6.85
C GLU A 289 -13.91 1.35 -5.98
N TYR A 290 -12.66 1.79 -5.98
CA TYR A 290 -12.17 2.89 -5.16
C TYR A 290 -12.15 4.22 -5.92
N HIS A 291 -12.03 4.17 -7.24
CA HIS A 291 -11.86 5.32 -8.10
C HIS A 291 -13.09 5.52 -8.99
N GLU A 292 -13.01 5.09 -10.25
CA GLU A 292 -14.03 5.28 -11.27
C GLU A 292 -14.21 3.99 -12.07
N ALA A 293 -15.46 3.55 -12.21
CA ALA A 293 -15.83 2.44 -13.07
C ALA A 293 -16.01 2.92 -14.52
N ASN A 294 -15.90 2.00 -15.49
CA ASN A 294 -16.14 2.37 -16.89
C ASN A 294 -17.58 2.92 -17.07
N PRO A 295 -17.86 3.77 -18.08
CA PRO A 295 -19.18 4.37 -18.25
C PRO A 295 -20.33 3.34 -18.35
N SER A 296 -20.05 2.19 -18.99
CA SER A 296 -21.00 1.09 -19.12
C SER A 296 -21.20 0.26 -17.84
N ARG A 297 -20.36 0.46 -16.83
CA ARG A 297 -20.25 -0.28 -15.56
C ARG A 297 -20.32 -1.79 -15.77
N SER A 298 -19.72 -2.22 -16.87
CA SER A 298 -19.76 -3.60 -17.33
C SER A 298 -18.45 -4.31 -17.01
N VAL A 299 -18.57 -5.60 -16.76
CA VAL A 299 -17.44 -6.51 -16.61
C VAL A 299 -17.59 -7.61 -17.65
N SER A 300 -16.46 -8.02 -18.22
CA SER A 300 -16.42 -9.10 -19.19
C SER A 300 -15.71 -10.31 -18.60
N PHE A 301 -16.07 -11.49 -19.10
CA PHE A 301 -15.41 -12.74 -18.73
C PHE A 301 -14.74 -13.31 -19.98
N VAL A 302 -13.44 -13.56 -19.89
CA VAL A 302 -12.62 -14.01 -21.03
C VAL A 302 -11.99 -15.37 -20.74
N ALA A 303 -11.80 -16.17 -21.79
CA ALA A 303 -11.30 -17.54 -21.66
C ALA A 303 -9.78 -17.62 -21.38
N GLU A 304 -9.03 -16.57 -21.71
CA GLU A 304 -7.57 -16.51 -21.60
C GLU A 304 -7.15 -15.28 -20.80
N PRO A 305 -6.06 -15.37 -20.00
CA PRO A 305 -5.58 -14.23 -19.23
C PRO A 305 -5.04 -13.14 -20.14
N PHE A 306 -5.25 -11.89 -19.75
CA PHE A 306 -4.52 -10.76 -20.30
C PHE A 306 -3.66 -10.14 -19.18
N LEU A 307 -2.35 -10.41 -19.24
CA LEU A 307 -1.36 -9.94 -18.27
C LEU A 307 -0.63 -8.68 -18.75
N GLY A 308 -1.27 -7.93 -19.66
CA GLY A 308 -0.73 -6.73 -20.29
C GLY A 308 0.27 -7.06 -21.40
N GLU A 309 0.66 -6.02 -22.14
CA GLU A 309 1.69 -6.14 -23.19
C GLU A 309 3.05 -6.53 -22.58
N PRO A 310 3.74 -7.58 -23.09
CA PRO A 310 5.02 -8.02 -22.55
C PRO A 310 6.08 -6.92 -22.66
N ARG A 311 6.46 -6.32 -21.53
CA ARG A 311 7.63 -5.44 -21.45
C ARG A 311 8.88 -6.29 -21.24
N LEU A 312 9.42 -6.87 -22.31
CA LEU A 312 10.65 -7.67 -22.25
C LEU A 312 11.83 -6.84 -21.72
N HIS A 313 12.33 -7.17 -20.53
CA HIS A 313 13.67 -6.77 -20.09
C HIS A 313 14.66 -7.84 -20.58
N THR A 314 15.57 -7.47 -21.47
CA THR A 314 16.49 -8.39 -22.18
C THR A 314 17.74 -8.79 -21.40
N THR A 315 17.77 -8.61 -20.08
CA THR A 315 18.96 -8.89 -19.25
C THR A 315 18.66 -9.98 -18.22
N TYR A 316 19.15 -11.20 -18.46
CA TYR A 316 19.06 -12.33 -17.52
C TYR A 316 20.38 -12.50 -16.76
N ILE A 317 20.33 -12.64 -15.43
CA ILE A 317 21.46 -13.04 -14.58
C ILE A 317 21.33 -14.55 -14.32
N PRO A 318 22.27 -15.40 -14.74
CA PRO A 318 22.19 -16.85 -14.51
C PRO A 318 22.44 -17.21 -13.04
N PHE A 319 21.51 -17.98 -12.45
CA PHE A 319 21.62 -18.53 -11.10
C PHE A 319 22.33 -19.89 -11.15
N TYR A 320 23.52 -20.01 -10.54
CA TYR A 320 24.32 -21.25 -10.50
C TYR A 320 24.23 -21.99 -9.14
N GLY A 321 23.05 -21.98 -8.50
CA GLY A 321 22.80 -22.74 -7.26
C GLY A 321 22.43 -24.20 -7.54
N ARG A 322 23.19 -25.17 -7.01
CA ARG A 322 22.85 -26.61 -7.06
C ARG A 322 21.60 -26.90 -6.22
N MET A 323 20.48 -27.21 -6.87
CA MET A 323 19.26 -27.70 -6.22
C MET A 323 19.42 -29.20 -5.92
N PHE A 324 19.52 -29.58 -4.64
CA PHE A 324 19.49 -31.00 -4.22
C PHE A 324 18.04 -31.50 -4.18
N ILE A 325 17.59 -32.13 -5.27
CA ILE A 325 16.27 -32.78 -5.40
C ILE A 325 16.29 -34.15 -4.70
N THR A 326 16.55 -34.19 -3.39
CA THR A 326 16.58 -35.48 -2.65
C THR A 326 15.78 -35.49 -1.34
N ALA A 327 15.17 -34.37 -0.94
CA ALA A 327 14.38 -34.27 0.30
C ALA A 327 12.88 -33.99 0.09
N LEU A 328 12.32 -34.34 -1.07
CA LEU A 328 10.87 -34.24 -1.34
C LEU A 328 10.23 -35.57 -1.74
N LYS A 329 10.94 -36.70 -1.57
CA LYS A 329 10.41 -38.05 -1.85
C LYS A 329 9.81 -38.77 -0.65
N THR A 330 10.00 -38.28 0.58
CA THR A 330 9.48 -38.93 1.80
C THR A 330 8.29 -38.22 2.45
N ALA A 331 7.91 -37.02 2.00
CA ALA A 331 6.81 -36.24 2.60
C ALA A 331 5.54 -36.14 1.74
N LEU A 332 5.55 -36.65 0.50
CA LEU A 332 4.40 -36.55 -0.41
C LEU A 332 4.17 -37.91 -1.09
N TRP A 333 3.49 -38.80 -0.39
CA TRP A 333 2.84 -39.96 -1.01
C TRP A 333 1.55 -39.47 -1.67
N PHE A 334 1.64 -39.06 -2.92
CA PHE A 334 0.48 -38.84 -3.77
C PHE A 334 0.57 -39.76 -4.98
N GLY A 335 -0.52 -40.49 -5.23
CA GLY A 335 -0.67 -41.49 -6.28
C GLY A 335 -0.49 -40.94 -7.71
N PRO A 336 -0.63 -41.81 -8.72
CA PRO A 336 -0.07 -41.60 -10.05
C PRO A 336 -0.85 -40.53 -10.83
N TRP A 337 -0.32 -39.31 -10.84
CA TRP A 337 -0.69 -38.29 -11.83
C TRP A 337 0.40 -38.19 -12.88
N VAL A 338 0.01 -38.53 -14.11
CA VAL A 338 0.84 -38.49 -15.31
C VAL A 338 1.03 -37.03 -15.72
N TRP A 339 2.24 -36.49 -15.54
CA TRP A 339 2.63 -35.21 -16.12
C TRP A 339 2.83 -35.37 -17.64
N ARG A 340 1.97 -34.75 -18.46
CA ARG A 340 2.32 -34.41 -19.84
C ARG A 340 3.03 -33.05 -19.84
N LEU A 341 4.36 -33.08 -19.83
CA LEU A 341 5.18 -31.91 -20.15
C LEU A 341 4.97 -31.54 -21.63
N LEU A 342 4.33 -30.40 -21.88
CA LEU A 342 4.39 -29.75 -23.18
C LEU A 342 5.75 -29.05 -23.29
N ARG A 343 6.65 -29.61 -24.10
CA ARG A 343 7.93 -28.96 -24.48
C ARG A 343 7.62 -27.72 -25.31
N LEU A 344 7.95 -26.54 -24.80
CA LEU A 344 8.12 -25.35 -25.61
C LEU A 344 9.62 -25.05 -25.76
N PHE A 345 10.05 -25.15 -27.02
CA PHE A 345 11.20 -24.53 -27.71
C PHE A 345 12.28 -25.46 -28.32
N VAL A 346 12.05 -25.69 -29.63
CA VAL A 346 12.93 -25.61 -30.82
C VAL A 346 14.09 -26.61 -31.01
N LYS A 347 13.94 -27.43 -32.05
CA LYS A 347 14.80 -27.36 -33.24
C LYS A 347 13.95 -27.25 -34.49
#